data_AF-A0AAT9HD10-F1
#
_entry.id   AF-A0AAT9HD10-F1
#
_cell.length_a   1.000
_cell.length_b   1.000
_cell.length_c   1.000
_cell.angle_alpha   90.00
_cell.angle_beta   90.00
_cell.angle_gamma   90.00
#
_symmetry.space_group_name_H-M   'P 1'
#
loop_
_entity.id
_entity.type
_entity.pdbx_description
1 polymer ?
#
loop_
_entity_poly.entity_id
_entity_poly.type
_entity_poly.pdbx_seq_one_letter_code
_entity_poly.pdbx_strand_id
1 'polypeptide(L)'
;MAGRYAPTVRNPVGRLPGGGLVLGVADVVVANDPITGQGSNSASKCAASYLASIVEHGEKEFDETWMRATFDRYWETARHVTKWTNAMLAPPPEHVLNLLGAAGRLQPVADRFANGFDDPSDFENFFYDPEKTGSYLAEVSGA
;
A
#
# COMPACT_ATOMS: atom_id res chain seq x y z
N MET A 1 7.49 15.99 17.64
CA MET A 1 8.37 15.72 16.47
C MET A 1 7.48 15.75 15.24
N ALA A 2 7.64 16.73 14.36
CA ALA A 2 6.89 16.80 13.10
C ALA A 2 7.91 16.78 11.96
N GLY A 3 8.17 15.60 11.42
CA GLY A 3 8.87 15.43 10.16
C GLY A 3 7.92 14.68 9.25
N ARG A 4 7.28 15.38 8.31
CA ARG A 4 6.60 14.72 7.19
C ARG A 4 7.66 13.91 6.46
N TYR A 5 7.54 12.59 6.45
CA TYR A 5 8.43 11.76 5.65
C TYR A 5 7.83 11.69 4.25
N ALA A 6 8.52 12.26 3.26
CA ALA A 6 8.03 12.24 1.89
C ALA A 6 7.97 10.78 1.38
N PRO A 7 6.78 10.27 1.03
CA PRO A 7 6.66 8.93 0.47
C PRO A 7 7.53 8.81 -0.77
N THR A 8 8.40 7.81 -0.80
CA THR A 8 9.41 7.64 -1.83
C THR A 8 9.40 6.20 -2.33
N VAL A 9 9.24 6.04 -3.65
CA VAL A 9 9.45 4.79 -4.37
C VAL A 9 10.76 4.93 -5.14
N ARG A 10 11.72 4.04 -4.88
CA ARG A 10 13.07 4.06 -5.47
C ARG A 10 13.21 2.95 -6.51
N ASN A 11 14.22 3.08 -7.37
CA ASN A 11 14.59 1.99 -8.28
C ASN A 11 14.96 0.76 -7.44
N PRO A 12 14.31 -0.40 -7.65
CA PRO A 12 14.50 -1.55 -6.78
C PRO A 12 15.83 -2.26 -6.98
N VAL A 13 16.48 -2.07 -8.13
CA VAL A 13 17.75 -2.72 -8.47
C VAL A 13 18.89 -1.72 -8.40
N GLY A 14 19.88 -2.03 -7.57
CA GLY A 14 21.17 -1.33 -7.49
C GLY A 14 22.29 -2.11 -8.17
N ARG A 15 23.30 -1.39 -8.66
CA ARG A 15 24.52 -1.98 -9.22
C ARG A 15 25.71 -1.60 -8.33
N LEU A 16 26.44 -2.61 -7.86
CA LEU A 16 27.60 -2.44 -6.99
C LEU A 16 28.85 -2.05 -7.80
N PRO A 17 29.89 -1.44 -7.18
CA PRO A 17 31.14 -1.10 -7.86
C PRO A 17 31.83 -2.29 -8.54
N GLY A 18 31.65 -3.50 -8.01
CA GLY A 18 32.16 -4.74 -8.59
C GLY A 18 31.31 -5.33 -9.73
N GLY A 19 30.25 -4.64 -10.17
CA GLY A 19 29.36 -5.06 -11.26
C GLY A 19 28.16 -5.92 -10.84
N GLY A 20 28.17 -6.45 -9.61
CA GLY A 20 27.06 -7.24 -9.07
C GLY A 20 25.76 -6.45 -8.89
N LEU A 21 24.63 -7.15 -8.96
CA LEU A 21 23.30 -6.60 -8.79
C LEU A 21 22.78 -6.84 -7.38
N VAL A 22 22.00 -5.90 -6.85
CA VAL A 22 21.31 -6.03 -5.56
C VAL A 22 19.85 -5.60 -5.70
N LEU A 23 18.95 -6.39 -5.12
CA LEU A 23 17.53 -6.07 -5.00
C LEU A 23 17.26 -5.45 -3.62
N GLY A 24 16.72 -4.24 -3.60
CA GLY A 24 16.32 -3.57 -2.36
C GLY A 24 15.01 -4.13 -1.79
N VAL A 25 14.88 -4.06 -0.46
CA VAL A 25 13.77 -4.64 0.32
C VAL A 25 13.14 -3.57 1.21
N ALA A 26 11.81 -3.61 1.36
CA ALA A 26 11.04 -2.76 2.28
C ALA A 26 11.35 -1.26 2.14
N ASP A 27 11.61 -0.56 3.24
CA ASP A 27 11.81 0.90 3.31
C ASP A 27 12.97 1.42 2.44
N VAL A 28 13.90 0.55 2.04
CA VAL A 28 14.94 0.91 1.07
C VAL A 28 14.32 1.29 -0.26
N VAL A 29 13.28 0.58 -0.70
CA VAL A 29 12.65 0.74 -2.03
C VAL A 29 11.29 1.42 -1.98
N VAL A 30 10.50 1.22 -0.93
CA VAL A 30 9.20 1.86 -0.73
C VAL A 30 9.13 2.35 0.71
N ALA A 31 9.27 3.65 0.89
CA ALA A 31 9.15 4.27 2.21
C ALA A 31 7.93 5.21 2.23
N ASN A 32 7.10 5.09 3.25
CA ASN A 32 5.85 5.83 3.42
C ASN A 32 5.87 6.62 4.74
N ASP A 33 5.06 7.68 4.83
CA ASP A 33 4.84 8.39 6.09
C ASP A 33 4.12 7.48 7.12
N PRO A 34 4.47 7.54 8.41
CA PRO A 34 3.87 6.65 9.42
C PRO A 34 2.39 6.93 9.74
N ILE A 35 1.76 7.97 9.17
CA ILE A 35 0.37 8.36 9.46
C ILE A 35 -0.67 7.23 9.34
N THR A 36 -0.45 6.24 8.47
CA THR A 36 -1.34 5.07 8.30
C THR A 36 -0.86 3.81 9.04
N GLY A 37 0.30 3.85 9.71
CA GLY A 37 0.85 2.74 10.48
C GLY A 37 1.32 1.53 9.65
N GLN A 38 1.57 1.71 8.35
CA GLN A 38 1.74 0.59 7.40
C GLN A 38 3.17 0.05 7.24
N GLY A 39 4.18 0.64 7.90
CA GLY A 39 5.60 0.32 7.67
C GLY A 39 5.93 -1.16 7.89
N SER A 40 5.66 -1.69 9.09
CA SER A 40 5.97 -3.09 9.44
C SER A 40 5.17 -4.10 8.62
N ASN A 41 3.90 -3.78 8.31
CA ASN A 41 3.04 -4.64 7.51
C ASN A 41 3.55 -4.70 6.06
N SER A 42 3.91 -3.55 5.48
CA SER A 42 4.52 -3.46 4.15
C SER A 42 5.83 -4.22 4.07
N ALA A 43 6.70 -4.09 5.08
CA ALA A 43 7.97 -4.81 5.14
C ALA A 43 7.76 -6.33 5.21
N SER A 44 6.79 -6.79 6.02
CA SER A 44 6.44 -8.21 6.15
C SER A 44 5.88 -8.78 4.84
N LYS A 45 4.99 -8.04 4.16
CA LYS A 45 4.45 -8.42 2.85
C LYS A 45 5.53 -8.44 1.76
N CYS A 46 6.48 -7.50 1.80
CA CYS A 46 7.66 -7.50 0.92
C CYS A 46 8.49 -8.78 1.10
N ALA A 47 8.84 -9.10 2.35
CA ALA A 47 9.61 -10.31 2.66
C ALA A 47 8.90 -11.59 2.21
N ALA A 48 7.58 -11.70 2.46
CA ALA A 48 6.79 -12.85 2.02
C ALA A 48 6.74 -12.97 0.49
N SER A 49 6.51 -11.86 -0.23
CA SER A 49 6.49 -11.85 -1.70
C SER A 49 7.85 -12.23 -2.29
N TYR A 50 8.94 -11.71 -1.73
CA TYR A 50 10.28 -11.99 -2.23
C TYR A 50 10.70 -13.43 -1.94
N LEU A 51 10.39 -13.95 -0.75
CA LEU A 51 10.63 -15.35 -0.43
C LEU A 51 9.91 -16.28 -1.41
N ALA A 52 8.63 -16.02 -1.71
CA ALA A 52 7.88 -16.78 -2.70
C ALA A 52 8.56 -16.73 -4.07
N SER A 53 8.94 -15.54 -4.56
CA SER A 53 9.63 -15.40 -5.85
C SER A 53 10.99 -16.11 -5.88
N ILE A 54 11.76 -16.08 -4.79
CA ILE A 54 13.05 -16.79 -4.67
C ILE A 54 12.84 -18.30 -4.77
N VAL A 55 11.90 -18.83 -3.99
CA VAL A 55 11.59 -20.27 -3.96
C VAL A 55 11.06 -20.76 -5.32
N GLU A 56 10.16 -20.00 -5.94
CA GLU A 56 9.60 -20.31 -7.26
C GLU A 56 10.65 -20.26 -8.39
N HIS A 57 11.70 -19.43 -8.24
CA HIS A 57 12.77 -19.31 -9.24
C HIS A 57 13.77 -20.47 -9.19
N GLY A 58 13.97 -21.05 -8.01
CA GLY A 58 14.89 -22.18 -7.80
C GLY A 58 16.35 -21.80 -8.03
N GLU A 59 17.09 -22.68 -8.72
CA GLU A 59 18.54 -22.53 -8.97
C GLU A 59 18.88 -21.63 -10.18
N LYS A 60 17.89 -20.93 -10.74
CA LYS A 60 18.11 -20.02 -11.88
C LYS A 60 18.83 -18.75 -11.41
N GLU A 61 19.50 -18.08 -12.35
CA GLU A 61 20.20 -16.82 -12.06
C GLU A 61 19.23 -15.72 -11.62
N PHE A 62 19.57 -15.01 -10.53
CA PHE A 62 18.86 -13.82 -10.08
C PHE A 62 19.33 -12.59 -10.86
N ASP A 63 18.98 -12.53 -12.15
CA ASP A 63 19.34 -11.42 -13.02
C ASP A 63 18.48 -10.16 -12.79
N GLU A 64 18.82 -9.06 -13.46
CA GLU A 64 18.09 -7.79 -13.32
C GLU A 64 16.61 -7.92 -13.72
N THR A 65 16.29 -8.74 -14.72
CA THR A 65 14.92 -8.95 -15.20
C THR A 65 14.09 -9.61 -14.10
N TRP A 66 14.61 -10.65 -13.47
CA TRP A 66 13.96 -11.34 -12.36
C TRP A 66 13.83 -10.43 -11.13
N MET A 67 14.86 -9.64 -10.82
CA MET A 67 14.81 -8.70 -9.69
C MET A 67 13.70 -7.66 -9.88
N ARG A 68 13.54 -7.12 -11.10
CA ARG A 68 12.46 -6.19 -11.43
C ARG A 68 11.09 -6.84 -11.33
N ALA A 69 10.92 -8.02 -11.93
CA ALA A 69 9.65 -8.75 -11.86
C ALA A 69 9.26 -9.10 -10.41
N THR A 70 10.25 -9.43 -9.56
CA THR A 70 10.03 -9.70 -8.13
C THR A 70 9.57 -8.46 -7.38
N PHE A 71 10.15 -7.29 -7.68
CA PHE A 71 9.66 -6.02 -7.14
C PHE A 71 8.25 -5.69 -7.65
N ASP A 72 7.98 -5.85 -8.95
CA ASP A 72 6.68 -5.54 -9.55
C ASP A 72 5.56 -6.38 -8.89
N ARG A 73 5.82 -7.66 -8.57
CA ARG A 73 4.90 -8.51 -7.81
C ARG A 73 4.57 -7.92 -6.44
N TYR A 74 5.57 -7.45 -5.70
CA TYR A 74 5.35 -6.77 -4.41
C TYR A 74 4.64 -5.43 -4.59
N TRP A 75 4.98 -4.69 -5.65
CA TRP A 75 4.43 -3.37 -5.95
C TRP A 75 2.92 -3.39 -6.17
N GLU A 76 2.36 -4.47 -6.73
CA GLU A 76 0.91 -4.65 -6.85
C GLU A 76 0.18 -4.50 -5.50
N THR A 77 0.81 -4.88 -4.40
CA THR A 77 0.26 -4.65 -3.05
C THR A 77 0.68 -3.30 -2.48
N ALA A 78 1.98 -2.97 -2.55
CA ALA A 78 2.55 -1.79 -1.90
C ALA A 78 2.00 -0.46 -2.43
N ARG A 79 1.63 -0.40 -3.72
CA ARG A 79 1.09 0.81 -4.34
C ARG A 79 -0.18 1.33 -3.67
N HIS A 80 -1.01 0.43 -3.14
CA HIS A 80 -2.27 0.78 -2.48
C HIS A 80 -2.01 1.43 -1.11
N VAL A 81 -1.03 0.91 -0.37
CA VAL A 81 -0.54 1.54 0.87
C VAL A 81 -0.01 2.95 0.60
N THR A 82 0.83 3.10 -0.43
CA THR A 82 1.43 4.39 -0.80
C THR A 82 0.34 5.40 -1.18
N LYS A 83 -0.62 5.00 -2.03
CA LYS A 83 -1.74 5.86 -2.42
C LYS A 83 -2.58 6.31 -1.23
N TRP A 84 -2.93 5.38 -0.34
CA TRP A 84 -3.74 5.70 0.84
C TRP A 84 -3.01 6.64 1.79
N THR A 85 -1.74 6.37 2.06
CA THR A 85 -0.89 7.21 2.91
C THR A 85 -0.81 8.63 2.36
N ASN A 86 -0.62 8.78 1.04
CA ASN A 86 -0.57 10.09 0.39
C ASN A 86 -1.91 10.83 0.51
N ALA A 87 -3.03 10.14 0.35
CA ALA A 87 -4.36 10.74 0.51
C ALA A 87 -4.57 11.25 1.95
N MET A 88 -4.10 10.51 2.96
CA MET A 88 -4.24 10.88 4.37
C MET A 88 -3.31 12.03 4.81
N LEU A 89 -2.28 12.37 4.04
CA LEU A 89 -1.37 13.50 4.32
C LEU A 89 -1.92 14.88 3.91
N ALA A 90 -2.92 14.89 3.04
CA ALA A 90 -3.67 16.08 2.64
C ALA A 90 -4.89 16.29 3.56
N PRO A 91 -5.43 17.50 3.67
CA PRO A 91 -6.73 17.71 4.30
C PRO A 91 -7.77 16.77 3.66
N PRO A 92 -8.52 15.98 4.46
CA PRO A 92 -9.46 15.02 3.92
C PRO A 92 -10.59 15.74 3.16
N PRO A 93 -10.92 15.30 1.93
CA PRO A 93 -12.08 15.81 1.20
C PRO A 93 -13.40 15.56 1.96
N GLU A 94 -14.44 16.30 1.60
CA GLU A 94 -15.76 16.20 2.24
C GLU A 94 -16.34 14.78 2.23
N HIS A 95 -16.23 14.04 1.11
CA HIS A 95 -16.74 12.67 1.03
C HIS A 95 -16.03 11.72 2.01
N VAL A 96 -14.73 11.91 2.25
CA VAL A 96 -13.96 11.14 3.24
C VAL A 96 -14.43 11.49 4.66
N LEU A 97 -14.65 12.78 4.96
CA LEU A 97 -15.20 13.20 6.25
C LEU A 97 -16.61 12.60 6.49
N ASN A 98 -17.45 12.59 5.46
CA ASN A 98 -18.78 11.98 5.53
C ASN A 98 -18.71 10.47 5.72
N LEU A 99 -17.79 9.77 5.03
CA LEU A 99 -17.53 8.34 5.21
C LEU A 99 -17.11 8.03 6.65
N LEU A 100 -16.14 8.77 7.20
CA LEU A 100 -15.68 8.58 8.58
C LEU A 100 -16.78 8.92 9.60
N GLY A 101 -17.57 9.96 9.33
CA GLY A 101 -18.74 10.30 10.13
C GLY A 101 -19.82 9.21 10.09
N ALA A 102 -20.03 8.57 8.94
CA ALA A 102 -20.94 7.44 8.79
C ALA A 102 -20.43 6.19 9.51
N ALA A 103 -19.11 5.92 9.48
CA ALA A 103 -18.49 4.83 10.24
C ALA A 103 -18.78 4.93 11.75
N GLY A 104 -18.88 6.15 12.30
CA GLY A 104 -19.27 6.37 13.70
C GLY A 104 -20.72 5.99 14.04
N ARG A 105 -21.56 5.68 13.04
CA ARG A 105 -22.98 5.34 13.22
C ARG A 105 -23.39 4.01 12.60
N LEU A 106 -22.66 3.56 11.57
CA LEU A 106 -22.95 2.37 10.78
C LEU A 106 -21.80 1.37 10.91
N GLN A 107 -22.03 0.29 11.66
CA GLN A 107 -21.02 -0.74 11.90
C GLN A 107 -20.40 -1.33 10.62
N PRO A 108 -21.16 -1.63 9.55
CA PRO A 108 -20.57 -2.15 8.31
C PRO A 108 -19.56 -1.19 7.67
N VAL A 109 -19.79 0.12 7.81
CA VAL A 109 -18.88 1.16 7.31
C VAL A 109 -17.60 1.20 8.16
N ALA A 110 -17.73 1.09 9.48
CA ALA A 110 -16.58 0.99 10.38
C ALA A 110 -15.73 -0.25 10.11
N ASP A 111 -16.37 -1.42 9.96
CA ASP A 111 -15.69 -2.68 9.71
C ASP A 111 -14.93 -2.65 8.38
N ARG A 112 -15.57 -2.19 7.31
CA ARG A 112 -14.92 -2.10 5.99
C ARG A 112 -13.74 -1.12 6.00
N PHE A 113 -13.90 0.04 6.66
CA PHE A 113 -12.80 0.99 6.80
C PHE A 113 -11.64 0.41 7.61
N ALA A 114 -11.93 -0.27 8.73
CA ALA A 114 -10.91 -0.92 9.56
C ALA A 114 -10.18 -2.04 8.80
N ASN A 115 -10.91 -2.85 8.02
CA ASN A 115 -10.32 -3.90 7.17
C ASN A 115 -9.41 -3.32 6.07
N GLY A 116 -9.64 -2.07 5.65
CA GLY A 116 -8.75 -1.36 4.74
C GLY A 116 -7.33 -1.12 5.29
N PHE A 117 -7.10 -1.23 6.61
CA PHE A 117 -5.74 -1.25 7.17
C PHE A 117 -4.98 -2.53 6.84
N ASP A 118 -5.69 -3.65 6.68
CA ASP A 118 -5.11 -4.94 6.29
C ASP A 118 -5.03 -5.05 4.76
N ASP A 119 -6.10 -4.68 4.05
CA ASP A 119 -6.14 -4.64 2.58
C ASP A 119 -6.54 -3.25 2.04
N PRO A 120 -5.56 -2.36 1.83
CA PRO A 120 -5.81 -1.02 1.28
C PRO A 120 -6.28 -1.02 -0.18
N SER A 121 -6.27 -2.16 -0.88
CA SER A 121 -6.74 -2.21 -2.26
C SER A 121 -8.25 -1.97 -2.36
N ASP A 122 -9.02 -2.35 -1.32
CA ASP A 122 -10.47 -2.15 -1.30
C ASP A 122 -10.88 -0.66 -1.25
N PHE A 123 -9.98 0.23 -0.81
CA PHE A 123 -10.24 1.68 -0.82
C PHE A 123 -10.51 2.23 -2.24
N GLU A 124 -10.06 1.54 -3.28
CA GLU A 124 -10.41 1.86 -4.68
C GLU A 124 -11.92 1.82 -4.96
N ASN A 125 -12.67 1.07 -4.14
CA ASN A 125 -14.09 0.82 -4.34
C ASN A 125 -14.99 1.80 -3.60
N PHE A 126 -14.50 2.55 -2.61
CA PHE A 126 -15.38 3.38 -1.77
C PHE A 126 -14.73 4.59 -1.08
N PHE A 127 -13.40 4.78 -1.14
CA PHE A 127 -12.73 5.82 -0.36
C PHE A 127 -12.23 7.01 -1.20
N TYR A 128 -11.64 6.75 -2.37
CA TYR A 128 -10.97 7.81 -3.15
C TYR A 128 -11.91 8.63 -4.04
N ASP A 129 -13.08 8.08 -4.38
CA ASP A 129 -14.00 8.66 -5.35
C ASP A 129 -15.32 9.06 -4.65
N PRO A 130 -15.79 10.31 -4.81
CA PRO A 130 -17.02 10.77 -4.17
C PRO A 130 -18.27 9.98 -4.57
N GLU A 131 -18.41 9.58 -5.85
CA GLU A 131 -19.57 8.86 -6.35
C GLU A 131 -19.61 7.43 -5.80
N LYS A 132 -18.45 6.76 -5.78
CA LYS A 132 -18.32 5.45 -5.15
C LYS A 132 -18.61 5.49 -3.65
N THR A 133 -18.11 6.52 -2.95
CA THR A 133 -18.39 6.74 -1.53
C THR A 133 -19.89 6.90 -1.29
N GLY A 134 -20.55 7.76 -2.08
CA GLY A 134 -21.98 8.02 -1.97
C GLY A 134 -22.82 6.77 -2.26
N SER A 135 -22.46 6.02 -3.31
CA SER A 135 -23.13 4.77 -3.68
C SER A 135 -23.02 3.73 -2.56
N TYR A 136 -21.83 3.55 -1.99
CA TYR A 136 -21.60 2.63 -0.88
C TYR A 136 -22.41 3.03 0.36
N LEU A 137 -22.42 4.31 0.74
CA LEU A 137 -23.18 4.78 1.90
C LEU A 137 -24.69 4.63 1.70
N ALA A 138 -25.19 4.86 0.49
CA ALA A 138 -26.60 4.66 0.14
C ALA A 138 -27.00 3.17 0.23
N GLU A 139 -26.14 2.27 -0.26
CA GLU A 139 -26.33 0.82 -0.17
C GLU A 139 -26.45 0.37 1.29
N VAL A 140 -25.51 0.78 2.15
CA VAL A 140 -25.48 0.36 3.56
C VAL A 140 -26.59 1.00 4.40
N SER A 141 -27.05 2.20 4.05
CA SER A 141 -28.12 2.91 4.78
C SER A 141 -29.53 2.52 4.33
N GLY A 142 -29.66 1.91 3.14
CA GLY A 142 -30.92 1.41 2.58
C GLY A 142 -31.19 -0.06 2.89
N ALA A 143 -30.23 -0.77 3.49
CA ALA A 143 -30.34 -2.13 4.01
C ALA A 143 -30.80 -2.13 5.48
#